data_AF-A0A2I0VFN5-F1
#
_entry.id   AF-A0A2I0VFN5-F1
#
_cell.length_a   1.000
_cell.length_b   1.000
_cell.length_c   1.000
_cell.angle_alpha   90.00
_cell.angle_beta   90.00
_cell.angle_gamma   90.00
#
_symmetry.space_group_name_H-M   'P 1'
#
loop_
_entity.id
_entity.type
_entity.pdbx_description
1 polymer ?
#
loop_
_entity_poly.entity_id
_entity_poly.type
_entity_poly.pdbx_seq_one_letter_code
_entity_poly.pdbx_strand_id
1 'polypeptide(L)'
;MNYFICYYFTVTITDYPLQAVELLRANKGNYDIVLIDVNLTCMDGFELVKNVSREISLPVIGMLKFSKKNIKLFYLSINFF
;
A
#
# COMPACT_ATOMS: atom_id res chain seq x y z
N MET A 1 -3.20 -2.44 -11.25
CA MET A 1 -2.34 -1.25 -11.11
C MET A 1 -2.50 -0.23 -12.23
N ASN A 2 -2.77 -0.62 -13.49
CA ASN A 2 -3.08 0.34 -14.57
C ASN A 2 -4.25 1.30 -14.26
N TYR A 3 -5.18 0.92 -13.39
CA TYR A 3 -6.31 1.77 -13.00
C TYR A 3 -5.89 3.09 -12.35
N PHE A 4 -4.93 3.11 -11.41
CA PHE A 4 -4.56 4.36 -10.73
C PHE A 4 -3.93 5.38 -11.69
N ILE A 5 -3.11 4.90 -12.63
CA ILE A 5 -2.49 5.75 -13.64
C ILE A 5 -3.57 6.32 -14.59
N CYS A 6 -4.60 5.54 -14.93
CA CYS A 6 -5.75 6.02 -15.72
C CYS A 6 -6.52 7.17 -15.04
N TYR A 7 -6.46 7.27 -13.71
CA TYR A 7 -7.08 8.36 -12.95
C TYR A 7 -6.09 9.49 -12.60
N TYR A 8 -4.97 9.59 -13.31
CA TYR A 8 -3.95 10.64 -13.14
C TYR A 8 -3.26 10.67 -11.77
N PHE A 9 -3.25 9.55 -11.05
CA PHE A 9 -2.42 9.42 -9.85
C PHE A 9 -0.96 9.19 -10.23
N THR A 10 -0.05 9.87 -9.53
CA THR A 10 1.38 9.54 -9.56
C THR A 10 1.63 8.38 -8.59
N VAL A 11 2.15 7.26 -9.09
CA VAL A 11 2.32 6.04 -8.31
C VAL A 11 3.80 5.68 -8.22
N THR A 12 4.28 5.46 -7.00
CA THR A 12 5.58 4.81 -6.75
C THR A 12 5.32 3.39 -6.26
N ILE A 13 6.01 2.40 -6.82
CA ILE A 13 5.81 0.99 -6.50
C ILE A 13 7.15 0.37 -6.12
N THR A 14 7.15 -0.48 -5.10
CA THR A 14 8.27 -1.36 -4.76
C THR A 14 7.72 -2.66 -4.18
N ASP A 15 8.37 -3.77 -4.51
CA ASP A 15 8.05 -5.10 -3.97
C ASP A 15 8.83 -5.40 -2.68
N TYR A 16 9.73 -4.49 -2.26
CA TYR A 16 10.63 -4.69 -1.12
C TYR A 16 10.23 -3.81 0.08
N PRO A 17 9.82 -4.40 1.21
CA PRO A 17 9.34 -3.65 2.39
C PRO A 17 10.34 -2.62 2.92
N LEU A 18 11.63 -2.97 2.97
CA LEU A 18 12.66 -2.07 3.46
C LEU A 18 12.85 -0.85 2.54
N GLN A 19 12.84 -1.08 1.23
CA GLN A 19 12.93 -0.01 0.24
C GLN A 19 11.71 0.92 0.32
N ALA A 20 10.51 0.37 0.59
CA ALA A 20 9.30 1.17 0.78
C ALA A 20 9.46 2.16 1.95
N VAL A 21 9.98 1.68 3.08
CA VAL A 21 10.22 2.52 4.27
C VAL A 21 11.28 3.59 3.98
N GLU A 22 12.36 3.26 3.28
CA GLU A 22 13.39 4.23 2.87
C GLU A 22 12.82 5.32 1.94
N LEU A 23 12.00 4.94 0.96
CA LEU A 23 11.34 5.87 0.04
C LEU A 23 10.39 6.84 0.79
N LEU A 24 9.58 6.32 1.71
CA LEU A 24 8.67 7.12 2.53
C LEU A 24 9.42 8.10 3.44
N ARG A 25 10.57 7.69 3.98
CA ARG A 25 11.43 8.55 4.81
C ARG A 25 12.15 9.62 4.00
N ALA A 26 12.65 9.27 2.81
CA ALA A 26 13.36 10.18 1.92
C ALA A 26 12.43 11.23 1.29
N ASN A 27 11.17 10.88 1.06
CA ASN A 27 10.18 11.73 0.38
C ASN A 27 9.00 12.10 1.29
N LYS A 28 9.29 12.44 2.56
CA LYS A 28 8.26 12.88 3.51
C LYS A 28 7.47 14.07 2.96
N GLY A 29 6.15 13.95 2.92
CA GLY A 29 5.25 14.99 2.42
C GLY A 29 4.95 14.92 0.92
N ASN A 30 5.57 14.01 0.17
CA ASN A 30 5.34 13.85 -1.28
C ASN A 30 4.32 12.75 -1.62
N TYR A 31 3.70 12.15 -0.61
CA TYR A 31 2.69 11.09 -0.78
C TYR A 31 1.43 11.47 -0.02
N ASP A 32 0.26 11.19 -0.60
CA ASP A 32 -1.02 11.44 0.04
C ASP A 32 -1.58 10.19 0.74
N ILE A 33 -1.20 9.00 0.27
CA ILE A 33 -1.69 7.71 0.76
C ILE A 33 -0.65 6.62 0.58
N VAL A 34 -0.61 5.68 1.52
CA VAL A 34 0.23 4.48 1.44
C VAL A 34 -0.65 3.24 1.38
N LEU A 35 -0.44 2.40 0.36
CA LEU A 35 -1.07 1.09 0.23
C LEU A 35 -0.02 0.01 0.50
N ILE A 36 -0.29 -0.90 1.43
CA ILE A 36 0.65 -1.97 1.82
C ILE A 36 -0.05 -3.32 1.68
N ASP A 37 0.50 -4.22 0.88
CA ASP A 37 0.09 -5.63 0.94
C ASP A 37 0.58 -6.22 2.26
N VAL A 38 -0.31 -6.79 3.06
CA VAL A 38 0.08 -7.39 4.36
C VAL A 38 0.48 -8.86 4.21
N ASN A 39 0.20 -9.50 3.07
CA ASN A 39 0.61 -10.88 2.77
C ASN A 39 2.07 -10.95 2.26
N LEU A 40 2.97 -10.20 2.88
CA LEU A 40 4.39 -10.20 2.55
C LEU A 40 5.05 -11.47 3.09
N THR A 41 5.86 -12.13 2.28
CA THR A 41 6.58 -13.37 2.67
C THR A 41 7.86 -13.10 3.45
N CYS A 42 8.39 -11.87 3.37
CA CYS A 42 9.69 -11.49 3.92
C CYS A 42 9.59 -10.86 5.33
N MET A 43 8.44 -10.31 5.70
CA MET A 43 8.23 -9.53 6.92
C MET A 43 6.77 -9.66 7.36
N ASP A 44 6.50 -9.52 8.66
CA ASP A 44 5.13 -9.34 9.15
C ASP A 44 4.55 -8.02 8.60
N GLY A 45 3.68 -8.14 7.59
CA GLY A 45 3.04 -7.01 6.93
C GLY A 45 2.14 -6.19 7.86
N PHE A 46 1.63 -6.76 8.96
CA PHE A 46 0.86 -6.01 9.95
C PHE A 46 1.78 -5.14 10.81
N GLU A 47 2.94 -5.68 11.21
CA GLU A 47 3.94 -4.91 11.94
C GLU A 47 4.47 -3.75 11.08
N LEU A 48 4.71 -4.00 9.78
CA LEU A 48 5.08 -2.96 8.82
C LEU A 48 4.05 -1.84 8.77
N VAL A 49 2.77 -2.17 8.57
CA VAL A 49 1.69 -1.17 8.55
C VAL A 49 1.67 -0.36 9.85
N LYS A 50 1.81 -1.03 11.00
CA LYS A 50 1.80 -0.37 12.31
C LYS A 50 3.02 0.54 12.52
N ASN A 51 4.19 0.17 12.00
CA ASN A 51 5.40 0.98 12.09
C ASN A 51 5.31 2.19 11.15
N VAL A 52 4.92 1.98 9.89
CA VAL A 52 4.74 3.05 8.91
C VAL A 52 3.67 4.04 9.37
N SER A 53 2.52 3.58 9.86
CA SER A 53 1.45 4.44 10.37
C SER A 53 1.85 5.25 11.61
N ARG A 54 2.88 4.83 12.35
CA ARG A 54 3.40 5.60 13.50
C ARG A 54 4.45 6.62 13.08
N GLU A 55 5.30 6.26 12.12
CA GLU A 55 6.42 7.09 11.67
C GLU A 55 6.01 8.13 10.61
N ILE A 56 4.98 7.82 9.84
CA ILE A 56 4.52 8.60 8.70
C ILE A 56 3.12 9.15 9.00
N SER A 57 2.98 10.47 8.94
CA SER A 57 1.72 11.19 9.16
C SER A 57 0.82 11.16 7.92
N LEU A 58 0.56 9.96 7.37
CA LEU A 58 -0.28 9.75 6.19
C LEU A 58 -1.26 8.59 6.42
N PRO A 59 -2.43 8.58 5.77
CA PRO A 59 -3.32 7.42 5.75
C PRO A 59 -2.61 6.19 5.18
N VAL A 60 -2.60 5.10 5.95
CA VAL A 60 -2.06 3.80 5.53
C VAL A 60 -3.19 2.79 5.42
N ILE A 61 -3.33 2.15 4.26
CA ILE A 61 -4.32 1.09 4.02
C ILE A 61 -3.58 -0.23 3.83
N GLY A 62 -3.82 -1.17 4.75
CA GLY A 62 -3.38 -2.56 4.62
C GLY A 62 -4.31 -3.34 3.68
N MET A 63 -3.74 -4.00 2.69
CA MET A 63 -4.44 -4.81 1.69
C MET A 63 -4.21 -6.29 1.96
N LEU A 64 -5.30 -7.02 2.16
CA LEU A 64 -5.28 -8.48 2.33
C LEU A 64 -5.74 -9.16 1.05
N LYS A 65 -4.96 -10.12 0.55
CA LYS A 65 -5.43 -11.02 -0.49
C LYS A 65 -6.17 -12.20 0.13
N PHE A 66 -7.50 -12.14 0.15
CA PHE A 66 -8.31 -13.31 0.44
C PHE A 66 -8.43 -14.18 -0.82
N SER A 67 -7.71 -15.31 -0.84
CA SER A 67 -7.91 -16.34 -1.87
C SER A 67 -8.73 -17.49 -1.29
N LYS A 68 -10.04 -17.50 -1.54
CA LYS A 68 -10.78 -18.77 -1.63
C LYS A 68 -10.42 -19.36 -2.99
N LYS A 69 -9.81 -20.55 -3.02
CA LYS A 69 -9.56 -21.28 -4.28
C LYS A 69 -10.85 -21.21 -5.13
N ASN A 70 -10.76 -20.57 -6.31
CA ASN A 70 -11.78 -20.45 -7.36
C ASN A 70 -12.75 -19.24 -7.41
N ILE A 71 -12.46 -18.09 -6.80
CA ILE A 71 -13.14 -16.84 -7.23
C ILE A 71 -12.12 -15.68 -7.25
N LYS A 72 -11.79 -15.18 -8.45
CA LYS A 72 -11.12 -13.88 -8.61
C LYS A 72 -12.18 -12.79 -8.40
N LEU A 73 -12.29 -12.33 -7.17
CA LEU A 73 -13.05 -11.13 -6.85
C LEU A 73 -12.05 -9.99 -6.60
N PHE A 74 -11.83 -9.14 -7.60
CA PHE A 74 -11.19 -7.84 -7.40
C PHE A 74 -12.32 -6.82 -7.26
N TYR A 75 -12.54 -6.31 -6.05
CA TYR A 75 -13.33 -5.09 -5.84
C TYR A 75 -12.42 -4.07 -5.16
N LEU A 76 -12.24 -2.92 -5.81
CA LEU A 76 -11.80 -1.70 -5.15
C LEU A 76 -12.86 -0.64 -5.45
N SER A 77 -13.75 -0.40 -4.49
CA SER A 77 -14.55 0.81 -4.44
C SER A 77 -13.92 1.69 -3.35
N ILE A 78 -13.30 2.78 -3.76
CA ILE A 78 -12.98 3.89 -2.88
C ILE A 78 -13.63 5.11 -3.53
N ASN A 79 -14.85 5.42 -3.10
CA ASN A 79 -15.46 6.71 -3.37
C ASN A 79 -14.88 7.71 -2.37
N PHE A 80 -14.20 8.74 -2.85
CA PHE A 80 -14.11 10.01 -2.14
C PHE A 80 -14.66 11.09 -3.08
N PHE A 81 -15.93 11.42 -2.81
CA PHE A 81 -16.80 12.46 -3.40
C PHE A 81 -17.12 12.36 -4.90
#